data_AF-A0A2W2EQJ5-F1
#
_entry.id   AF-A0A2W2EQJ5-F1
#
_cell.length_a   1.000
_cell.length_b   1.000
_cell.length_c   1.000
_cell.angle_alpha   90.00
_cell.angle_beta   90.00
_cell.angle_gamma   90.00
#
_symmetry.space_group_name_H-M   'P 1'
#
loop_
_entity.id
_entity.type
_entity.pdbx_description
1 polymer ?
#
loop_
_entity_poly.entity_id
_entity_poly.type
_entity_poly.pdbx_seq_one_letter_code
_entity_poly.pdbx_strand_id
1 'polypeptide(L)'
;MLISIYVQERCHTAKWEVRAMVELPHHQMEDWPCPRMSVHPSGRIAAPAVAIDWTMEDWLQDQATRQRVVDYTCSCCVVVYELLSGGGLCVFRRTHQITPPRVAYAGPWRRAEAERLWKLLLAGEAR
;
A
#
# COMPACT_ATOMS: atom_id res chain seq x y z
N MET A 1 -18.44 19.23 -16.92
CA MET A 1 -18.37 18.59 -15.59
C MET A 1 -18.34 17.07 -15.80
N LEU A 2 -17.16 16.45 -15.80
CA LEU A 2 -17.02 15.01 -16.03
C LEU A 2 -16.89 14.31 -14.66
N ILE A 3 -17.91 13.54 -14.33
CA ILE A 3 -18.01 12.70 -13.15
C ILE A 3 -17.10 11.49 -13.38
N SER A 4 -16.00 11.41 -12.62
CA SER A 4 -15.09 10.26 -12.63
C SER A 4 -15.76 9.12 -11.88
N ILE A 5 -16.15 8.07 -12.61
CA ILE A 5 -16.80 6.89 -12.08
C ILE A 5 -15.71 5.98 -11.51
N TYR A 6 -15.47 6.06 -10.20
CA TYR A 6 -14.70 5.05 -9.48
C TYR A 6 -15.49 3.74 -9.50
N VAL A 7 -14.91 2.68 -10.08
CA VAL A 7 -15.43 1.32 -10.00
C VAL A 7 -15.17 0.83 -8.58
N GLN A 8 -16.14 1.13 -7.71
CA GLN A 8 -16.25 0.62 -6.36
C GLN A 8 -17.01 -0.70 -6.46
N GLU A 9 -16.29 -1.79 -6.70
CA GLU A 9 -16.86 -3.13 -6.59
C GLU A 9 -17.21 -3.39 -5.12
N ARG A 10 -18.49 -3.71 -4.94
CA ARG A 10 -19.21 -3.78 -3.68
C ARG A 10 -18.68 -4.90 -2.79
N CYS A 11 -18.33 -4.56 -1.55
CA CYS A 11 -18.62 -5.41 -0.39
C CYS A 11 -19.63 -4.68 0.49
N HIS A 12 -20.89 -4.68 0.03
CA HIS A 12 -22.04 -4.36 0.86
C HIS A 12 -22.34 -5.58 1.73
N THR A 13 -22.15 -5.49 3.05
CA THR A 13 -23.19 -5.71 4.08
C THR A 13 -22.52 -5.95 5.44
N ALA A 14 -22.33 -4.88 6.21
CA ALA A 14 -22.31 -4.98 7.68
C ALA A 14 -22.69 -3.61 8.24
N LYS A 15 -24.00 -3.45 8.42
CA LYS A 15 -24.61 -2.41 9.24
C LYS A 15 -24.34 -2.80 10.69
N TRP A 16 -23.56 -2.05 11.45
CA TRP A 16 -23.69 -2.10 12.92
C TRP A 16 -23.20 -0.81 13.58
N GLU A 17 -23.94 -0.50 14.62
CA GLU A 17 -23.97 0.75 15.35
C GLU A 17 -22.72 0.94 16.23
N VAL A 18 -22.41 2.21 16.44
CA VAL A 18 -21.35 2.69 17.33
C VAL A 18 -21.61 2.21 18.76
N ARG A 19 -20.74 1.34 19.30
CA ARG A 19 -20.59 1.21 20.75
C ARG A 19 -19.21 0.69 21.16
N ALA A 20 -18.51 1.57 21.89
CA ALA A 20 -17.44 1.33 22.87
C ALA A 20 -16.14 0.65 22.40
N MET A 21 -15.06 1.45 22.42
CA MET A 21 -13.69 0.97 22.62
C MET A 21 -13.59 0.20 23.94
N VAL A 22 -13.21 -1.08 23.90
CA VAL A 22 -12.50 -1.79 24.98
C VAL A 22 -11.67 -2.91 24.31
N GLU A 23 -10.36 -2.89 24.58
CA GLU A 23 -9.35 -3.95 24.43
C GLU A 23 -9.47 -4.88 23.21
N LEU A 24 -8.56 -4.71 22.24
CA LEU A 24 -8.38 -5.67 21.15
C LEU A 24 -7.98 -7.04 21.74
N PRO A 25 -8.82 -8.08 21.62
CA PRO A 25 -8.42 -9.42 21.99
C PRO A 25 -7.40 -9.88 20.94
N HIS A 26 -6.17 -10.12 21.38
CA HIS A 26 -5.29 -11.02 20.66
C HIS A 26 -6.01 -12.37 20.55
N HIS A 27 -6.59 -12.67 19.39
CA HIS A 27 -7.11 -13.98 18.93
C HIS A 27 -8.48 -13.85 18.23
N GLN A 28 -8.45 -13.45 16.96
CA GLN A 28 -9.30 -13.93 15.86
C GLN A 28 -8.78 -13.31 14.55
N MET A 29 -7.52 -13.62 14.23
CA MET A 29 -6.85 -13.27 12.97
C MET A 29 -6.74 -14.54 12.11
N GLU A 30 -7.77 -15.39 12.15
CA GLU A 30 -7.84 -16.63 11.39
C GLU A 30 -8.81 -16.43 10.22
N ASP A 31 -8.26 -16.67 9.02
CA ASP A 31 -8.95 -16.91 7.76
C ASP A 31 -9.72 -15.74 7.12
N TRP A 32 -9.09 -14.57 6.95
CA TRP A 32 -9.30 -13.91 5.66
C TRP A 32 -8.52 -14.73 4.63
N PRO A 33 -9.17 -15.49 3.72
CA PRO A 33 -8.46 -16.33 2.76
C PRO A 33 -7.66 -15.38 1.87
N CYS A 34 -6.35 -15.27 2.16
CA CYS A 34 -5.46 -14.52 1.30
C CYS A 34 -5.61 -15.14 -0.10
N PRO A 35 -6.07 -14.38 -1.11
CA PRO A 35 -6.32 -14.94 -2.43
C PRO A 35 -5.03 -15.43 -3.11
N ARG A 36 -3.86 -15.21 -2.48
CA ARG A 36 -2.50 -15.50 -2.99
C ARG A 36 -2.25 -14.94 -4.39
N MET A 37 -3.04 -13.96 -4.82
CA MET A 37 -2.91 -13.34 -6.14
C MET A 37 -1.75 -12.35 -6.20
N SER A 38 -1.34 -11.81 -5.04
CA SER A 38 -0.30 -10.78 -4.93
C SER A 38 0.83 -11.22 -4.02
N VAL A 39 2.00 -10.63 -4.23
CA VAL A 39 3.21 -10.95 -3.46
C VAL A 39 3.06 -10.46 -2.02
N HIS A 40 3.47 -11.27 -1.06
CA HIS A 40 3.68 -10.83 0.32
C HIS A 40 5.11 -10.29 0.44
N PRO A 41 5.32 -9.12 1.07
CA PRO A 41 6.67 -8.72 1.43
C PRO A 41 7.25 -9.77 2.39
N SER A 42 8.55 -10.00 2.28
CA SER A 42 9.27 -10.86 3.20
C SER A 42 9.04 -10.39 4.65
N GLY A 43 8.55 -11.30 5.49
CA GLY A 43 8.43 -11.04 6.94
C GLY A 43 9.78 -10.96 7.65
N ARG A 44 10.89 -11.29 6.96
CA ARG A 44 12.24 -11.16 7.53
C ARG A 44 12.64 -9.70 7.52
N ILE A 45 12.84 -9.16 8.72
CA ILE A 45 13.46 -7.86 8.94
C ILE A 45 14.98 -8.08 8.89
N ALA A 46 15.56 -8.05 7.69
CA ALA A 46 17.01 -7.90 7.54
C ALA A 46 17.40 -6.44 7.82
N ALA A 47 18.66 -6.17 8.17
CA ALA A 47 19.18 -4.81 8.10
C ALA A 47 19.06 -4.35 6.64
N PRO A 48 18.29 -3.28 6.34
CA PRO A 48 18.02 -2.93 4.95
C PRO A 48 19.33 -2.50 4.28
N ALA A 49 19.64 -3.13 3.16
CA ALA A 49 20.78 -2.75 2.33
C ALA A 49 20.55 -1.40 1.63
N VAL A 50 19.27 -1.00 1.48
CA VAL A 50 18.85 0.24 0.83
C VAL A 50 17.80 0.96 1.68
N ALA A 51 18.04 2.23 2.00
CA ALA A 51 17.05 3.09 2.62
C ALA A 51 16.15 3.74 1.55
N ILE A 52 14.85 3.71 1.77
CA ILE A 52 13.81 4.38 1.01
C ILE A 52 13.33 5.57 1.83
N ASP A 53 13.39 6.76 1.23
CA ASP A 53 12.90 7.99 1.85
C ASP A 53 11.38 8.12 1.66
N TRP A 54 10.63 8.09 2.76
CA TRP A 54 9.15 8.11 2.78
C TRP A 54 8.57 9.49 3.13
N THR A 55 9.21 10.57 2.69
CA THR A 55 8.86 11.94 3.09
C THR A 55 8.02 12.70 2.08
N MET A 56 7.65 12.09 0.94
CA MET A 56 6.81 12.78 -0.05
C MET A 56 5.34 12.82 0.38
N GLU A 57 5.01 13.67 1.34
CA GLU A 57 3.62 13.94 1.72
C GLU A 57 2.94 14.92 0.75
N ASP A 58 3.69 15.90 0.23
CA ASP A 58 3.16 17.01 -0.58
C ASP A 58 3.03 16.73 -2.08
N TRP A 59 3.63 15.65 -2.59
CA TRP A 59 3.67 15.38 -4.04
C TRP A 59 2.31 14.94 -4.62
N LEU A 60 1.33 14.64 -3.75
CA LEU A 60 0.18 13.84 -4.12
C LEU A 60 -1.14 14.54 -4.36
N GLN A 61 -1.33 15.76 -3.86
CA GLN A 61 -2.65 16.36 -3.93
C GLN A 61 -3.10 16.58 -5.39
N ASP A 62 -2.15 16.78 -6.32
CA ASP A 62 -2.44 17.15 -7.72
C ASP A 62 -2.13 16.04 -8.74
N GLN A 63 -1.23 15.09 -8.42
CA GLN A 63 -0.80 14.03 -9.36
C GLN A 63 -1.47 12.66 -9.12
N ALA A 64 -2.13 12.45 -7.97
CA ALA A 64 -2.77 11.17 -7.64
C ALA A 64 -3.79 10.72 -8.70
N THR A 65 -4.49 11.65 -9.35
CA THR A 65 -5.49 11.38 -10.39
C THR A 65 -4.89 10.88 -11.71
N ARG A 66 -3.58 11.02 -11.93
CA ARG A 66 -2.91 10.62 -13.18
C ARG A 66 -2.07 9.35 -13.05
N GLN A 67 -1.99 8.78 -11.86
CA GLN A 67 -1.17 7.61 -11.58
C GLN A 67 -1.98 6.32 -11.71
N ARG A 68 -1.34 5.27 -12.24
CA ARG A 68 -1.91 3.92 -12.31
C ARG A 68 -1.12 3.01 -11.39
N VAL A 69 -1.81 2.19 -10.60
CA VAL A 69 -1.18 1.07 -9.88
C VAL A 69 -0.71 0.06 -10.93
N VAL A 70 0.57 -0.28 -10.90
CA VAL A 70 1.16 -1.27 -11.81
C VAL A 70 1.61 -2.55 -11.09
N ASP A 71 1.83 -2.47 -9.78
CA ASP A 71 2.06 -3.64 -8.91
C ASP A 71 1.66 -3.31 -7.47
N TYR A 72 1.37 -4.32 -6.65
CA TYR A 72 0.95 -4.16 -5.26
C TYR A 72 1.18 -5.42 -4.42
N THR A 73 1.38 -5.24 -3.11
CA THR A 73 1.43 -6.34 -2.16
C THR A 73 0.03 -6.75 -1.73
N CYS A 74 -0.11 -7.98 -1.23
CA CYS A 74 -1.39 -8.43 -0.67
C CYS A 74 -1.90 -7.50 0.46
N SER A 75 -3.21 -7.28 0.49
CA SER A 75 -3.89 -6.47 1.51
C SER A 75 -4.07 -7.18 2.86
N CYS A 76 -3.63 -8.44 2.99
CA CYS A 76 -3.68 -9.14 4.28
C CYS A 76 -2.57 -8.68 5.26
N CYS A 77 -1.63 -7.85 4.81
CA CYS A 77 -0.55 -7.31 5.64
C CYS A 77 -0.97 -6.00 6.31
N VAL A 78 -0.49 -5.73 7.54
CA VAL A 78 -0.70 -4.44 8.22
C VAL A 78 -0.19 -3.25 7.40
N VAL A 79 0.87 -3.48 6.62
CA VAL A 79 1.43 -2.50 5.68
C VAL A 79 1.25 -3.03 4.26
N VAL A 80 0.65 -2.22 3.40
CA VAL A 80 0.49 -2.48 1.97
C VAL A 80 1.39 -1.54 1.20
N TYR A 81 2.10 -2.09 0.23
CA TYR A 81 2.90 -1.34 -0.72
C TYR A 81 2.28 -1.41 -2.10
N GLU A 82 2.34 -0.31 -2.82
CA GLU A 82 1.88 -0.20 -4.20
C GLU A 82 2.93 0.53 -5.02
N LEU A 83 3.19 0.03 -6.21
CA LEU A 83 4.00 0.70 -7.22
C LEU A 83 3.06 1.44 -8.18
N LEU A 84 3.21 2.76 -8.21
CA LEU A 84 2.41 3.67 -9.02
C LEU A 84 3.25 4.17 -10.20
N SER A 85 2.65 4.28 -11.38
CA SER A 85 3.29 4.82 -12.59
C SER A 85 2.48 5.98 -13.17
N GLY A 86 3.15 7.07 -13.53
CA GLY A 86 2.57 8.24 -14.18
C GLY A 86 3.64 9.11 -14.84
N GLY A 87 3.39 9.57 -16.07
CA GLY A 87 4.32 10.47 -16.78
C GLY A 87 5.73 9.91 -17.01
N GLY A 88 5.88 8.57 -17.10
CA GLY A 88 7.18 7.90 -17.25
C GLY A 88 7.97 7.74 -15.95
N LEU A 89 7.45 8.26 -14.83
CA LEU A 89 8.00 8.12 -13.50
C LEU A 89 7.21 7.10 -12.69
N CYS A 90 7.86 6.60 -11.66
CA CYS A 90 7.32 5.61 -10.74
C CYS A 90 7.50 6.07 -9.30
N VAL A 91 6.52 5.76 -8.46
CA VAL A 91 6.48 6.12 -7.03
C VAL A 91 5.96 4.94 -6.24
N PHE A 92 6.46 4.79 -5.02
CA PHE A 92 5.87 3.85 -4.08
C PHE A 92 4.86 4.55 -3.19
N ARG A 93 3.74 3.88 -2.95
CA ARG A 93 2.78 4.20 -1.90
C ARG A 93 2.87 3.14 -0.83
N ARG A 94 3.04 3.55 0.42
CA ARG A 94 2.97 2.69 1.60
C ARG A 94 1.76 3.10 2.43
N THR A 95 0.81 2.18 2.58
CA THR A 95 -0.39 2.36 3.39
C THR A 95 -0.29 1.49 4.64
N HIS A 96 -0.28 2.12 5.81
CA HIS A 96 -0.49 1.43 7.08
C HIS A 96 -2.00 1.32 7.31
N GLN A 97 -2.51 0.09 7.31
CA GLN A 97 -3.92 -0.25 7.46
C GLN A 97 -4.38 -0.17 8.93
N ILE A 98 -4.10 0.95 9.59
CA ILE A 98 -4.61 1.30 10.92
C ILE A 98 -5.81 2.26 10.78
N THR A 99 -6.48 2.62 11.86
CA THR A 99 -7.62 3.55 11.83
C THR A 99 -7.26 4.86 12.54
N PRO A 100 -7.22 6.03 11.85
CA PRO A 100 -7.32 6.20 10.39
C PRO A 100 -6.05 5.72 9.66
N PRO A 101 -6.14 5.33 8.37
CA PRO A 101 -5.00 4.82 7.63
C PRO A 101 -3.93 5.90 7.46
N ARG A 102 -2.66 5.52 7.57
CA ARG A 102 -1.52 6.42 7.32
C ARG A 102 -0.89 6.06 5.99
N VAL A 103 -0.71 7.05 5.12
CA VAL A 103 -0.15 6.84 3.79
C VAL A 103 1.13 7.67 3.67
N ALA A 104 2.19 7.05 3.14
CA ALA A 104 3.45 7.70 2.85
C ALA A 104 3.92 7.33 1.45
N TYR A 105 4.75 8.18 0.86
CA TYR A 105 5.23 7.98 -0.51
C TYR A 105 6.73 8.20 -0.63
N ALA A 106 7.30 7.53 -1.63
CA ALA A 106 8.73 7.57 -1.90
C ALA A 106 9.03 7.62 -3.41
N GLY A 107 10.14 8.28 -3.77
CA GLY A 107 10.54 8.55 -5.16
C GLY A 107 10.52 10.05 -5.50
N PRO A 108 10.20 10.45 -6.75
CA PRO A 108 9.98 9.60 -7.92
C PRO A 108 11.26 9.04 -8.53
N TRP A 109 11.16 7.87 -9.15
CA TRP A 109 12.26 7.25 -9.89
C TRP A 109 11.90 6.97 -11.35
N ARG A 110 12.91 6.73 -12.18
CA ARG A 110 12.70 6.13 -13.50
C ARG A 110 12.21 4.70 -13.35
N ARG A 111 11.41 4.22 -14.30
CA ARG A 111 10.78 2.89 -14.25
C ARG A 111 11.73 1.74 -13.89
N ALA A 112 12.88 1.64 -14.57
CA ALA A 112 13.83 0.55 -14.34
C ALA A 112 14.42 0.56 -12.91
N GLU A 113 14.64 1.76 -12.35
CA GLU A 113 15.12 1.92 -10.98
C GLU A 113 14.02 1.56 -9.97
N ALA A 114 12.79 2.02 -10.20
CA ALA A 114 11.65 1.67 -9.37
C ALA A 114 11.37 0.16 -9.35
N GLU A 115 11.42 -0.51 -10.50
CA GLU A 115 11.25 -1.97 -10.59
C GLU A 115 12.35 -2.73 -9.84
N ARG A 116 13.59 -2.21 -9.83
CA ARG A 116 14.68 -2.78 -9.02
C ARG A 116 14.42 -2.59 -7.53
N LEU A 117 14.10 -1.37 -7.10
CA LEU A 117 13.80 -1.06 -5.70
C LEU A 117 12.58 -1.85 -5.21
N TRP A 118 11.60 -2.10 -6.08
CA TRP A 118 10.40 -2.88 -5.77
C TRP A 118 10.75 -4.32 -5.39
N LYS A 119 11.63 -4.97 -6.15
CA LYS A 119 12.11 -6.32 -5.83
C LYS A 119 12.85 -6.36 -4.49
N LEU A 120 13.69 -5.36 -4.22
CA LEU A 120 14.41 -5.26 -2.94
C LEU A 120 13.46 -5.00 -1.77
N LEU A 121 12.44 -4.16 -1.96
CA LEU A 121 11.39 -3.91 -0.98
C LEU A 121 10.62 -5.19 -0.65
N LEU A 122 10.21 -5.94 -1.68
CA LEU A 122 9.52 -7.23 -1.49
C LEU A 122 10.41 -8.28 -0.82
N ALA A 123 11.71 -8.25 -1.06
CA ALA A 123 12.69 -9.12 -0.39
C ALA A 123 12.97 -8.71 1.08
N GLY A 124 12.56 -7.51 1.50
CA GLY A 124 12.90 -6.93 2.80
C GLY A 124 14.31 -6.32 2.85
N GLU A 125 14.94 -6.13 1.70
CA GLU A 125 16.28 -5.55 1.53
C GLU A 125 16.26 -4.03 1.35
N ALA A 126 15.09 -3.45 1.05
CA ALA A 126 14.89 -2.01 1.01
C ALA A 126 13.78 -1.58 1.99
N ARG A 127 13.96 -0.44 2.66
CA ARG A 127 12.97 0.07 3.64
C ARG A 127 12.90 1.55 3.75
#